data_AF-A0A2S3QP54-F1
#
_entry.id   AF-A0A2S3QP54-F1
#
_cell.length_a   1.000
_cell.length_b   1.000
_cell.length_c   1.000
_cell.angle_alpha   90.00
_cell.angle_beta   90.00
_cell.angle_gamma   90.00
#
_symmetry.space_group_name_H-M   'P 1'
#
loop_
_entity.id
_entity.type
_entity.pdbx_description
1 polymer ?
#
loop_
_entity_poly.entity_id
_entity_poly.type
_entity_poly.pdbx_seq_one_letter_code
_entity_poly.pdbx_strand_id
1 'polypeptide(L)'
;MITQFSKLFLVSFLTVTTFASHKAQVITRDNDMDLIKKEVELDLVNAPILENKSFKIVYGKSNEAINLESLTDEVEKLRAASVFYHLTKAKRYFLNVVKSDYVKELPQLIVRLNITNQFNSIGHFAHDNLSPEYNNALSIPPGEGRERFGIKPWNYEIWFRPAKEINLPQEGLKNDFEQTAAIFSEFRNQSRLASFQKFISDLFLLSGDALAQSGLNILGSTAIIEASFYAMKNLYGLLQGKKFFLDTSFIPEVVYHEFAHVALSDHLGLSHSSPVNEGMADFFAASIADSATIADNVKDYAKRVREKDAFRDEVYNAGFETNAYANIDFVLGVLWQVRELDKESSHGLVYDVRKNITSSSNIRGDLLKSILKECRKSCKSPLRDRINLLNAYHEMGL
;
A
#
# COMPACT_ATOMS: atom_id res chain seq x y z
N MET A 1 -4.33 15.81 73.80
CA MET A 1 -5.18 15.66 72.60
C MET A 1 -4.48 16.38 71.46
N ILE A 2 -3.55 15.72 70.76
CA ILE A 2 -2.87 16.20 69.53
C ILE A 2 -2.30 14.94 68.82
N THR A 3 -2.98 14.59 67.72
CA THR A 3 -2.56 13.90 66.48
C THR A 3 -1.49 12.79 66.51
N GLN A 4 -1.95 11.54 66.45
CA GLN A 4 -1.21 10.41 65.86
C GLN A 4 -1.13 10.60 64.34
N PHE A 5 0.08 10.85 63.82
CA PHE A 5 0.36 10.79 62.38
C PHE A 5 0.55 9.32 61.97
N SER A 6 -0.50 8.75 61.37
CA SER A 6 -0.44 7.48 60.65
C SER A 6 0.58 7.57 59.52
N LYS A 7 1.70 6.86 59.69
CA LYS A 7 2.63 6.50 58.61
C LYS A 7 1.92 5.52 57.68
N LEU A 8 1.10 6.04 56.76
CA LEU A 8 0.60 5.27 55.64
C LEU A 8 1.78 5.09 54.68
N PHE A 9 2.40 3.92 54.75
CA PHE A 9 3.42 3.44 53.85
C PHE A 9 2.80 3.35 52.44
N LEU A 10 2.97 4.40 51.63
CA LEU A 10 2.62 4.41 50.22
C LEU A 10 3.63 3.51 49.51
N VAL A 11 3.39 2.21 49.52
CA VAL A 11 4.11 1.25 48.66
C VAL A 11 3.65 1.53 47.24
N SER A 12 4.35 2.45 46.57
CA SER A 12 4.29 2.58 45.12
C SER A 12 4.82 1.29 44.52
N PHE A 13 3.92 0.37 44.20
CA PHE A 13 4.18 -0.73 43.29
C PHE A 13 4.53 -0.12 41.92
N LEU A 14 5.81 0.19 41.72
CA LEU A 14 6.41 0.27 40.40
C LEU A 14 6.39 -1.15 39.84
N THR A 15 5.25 -1.54 39.27
CA THR A 15 5.21 -2.67 38.35
C THR A 15 6.03 -2.27 37.14
N VAL A 16 7.33 -2.56 37.18
CA VAL A 16 8.17 -2.56 35.99
C VAL A 16 7.59 -3.67 35.12
N THR A 17 6.70 -3.31 34.20
CA THR A 17 6.28 -4.21 33.13
C THR A 17 7.51 -4.43 32.27
N THR A 18 8.25 -5.49 32.55
CA THR A 18 9.31 -5.99 31.67
C THR A 18 8.62 -6.42 30.39
N PHE A 19 8.63 -5.53 29.38
CA PHE A 19 8.22 -5.89 28.03
C PHE A 19 9.13 -7.03 27.59
N ALA A 20 8.53 -8.19 27.29
CA ALA A 20 9.26 -9.36 26.85
C ALA A 20 9.74 -9.10 25.43
N SER A 21 11.01 -8.79 25.28
CA SER A 21 11.62 -8.60 23.98
C SER A 21 11.81 -9.93 23.28
N HIS A 22 11.15 -10.11 22.13
CA HIS A 22 11.32 -11.31 21.30
C HIS A 22 12.14 -10.96 20.07
N LYS A 23 13.22 -11.70 19.83
CA LYS A 23 14.03 -11.52 18.63
C LYS A 23 13.44 -12.34 17.48
N ALA A 24 13.31 -11.72 16.32
CA ALA A 24 12.84 -12.37 15.11
C ALA A 24 13.62 -11.90 13.89
N GLN A 25 13.72 -12.76 12.87
CA GLN A 25 14.16 -12.35 11.55
C GLN A 25 13.02 -11.61 10.85
N VAL A 26 13.35 -10.50 10.18
CA VAL A 26 12.43 -9.74 9.34
C VAL A 26 13.08 -9.36 8.03
N ILE A 27 12.28 -9.12 7.00
CA ILE A 27 12.72 -8.50 5.75
C ILE A 27 12.72 -6.98 5.91
N THR A 28 13.80 -6.32 5.53
CA THR A 28 13.92 -4.85 5.52
C THR A 28 14.74 -4.38 4.33
N ARG A 29 14.87 -3.06 4.16
CA ARG A 29 15.71 -2.43 3.14
C ARG A 29 17.09 -2.13 3.72
N ASP A 30 18.13 -2.33 2.94
CA ASP A 30 19.44 -1.72 3.21
C ASP A 30 19.54 -0.32 2.58
N ASN A 31 20.74 0.25 2.54
CA ASN A 31 20.98 1.58 1.99
C ASN A 31 20.83 1.64 0.46
N ASP A 32 20.96 0.50 -0.23
CA ASP A 32 20.82 0.38 -1.69
C ASP A 32 19.37 0.00 -2.07
N MET A 33 18.44 0.12 -1.12
CA MET A 33 17.04 -0.28 -1.25
C MET A 33 16.87 -1.78 -1.54
N ASP A 34 17.87 -2.60 -1.23
CA ASP A 34 17.81 -4.03 -1.46
C ASP A 34 17.07 -4.73 -0.30
N LEU A 35 16.23 -5.73 -0.62
CA LEU A 35 15.60 -6.55 0.42
C LEU A 35 16.63 -7.46 1.09
N ILE A 36 16.77 -7.32 2.40
CA ILE A 36 17.67 -8.10 3.26
C ILE A 36 16.93 -8.67 4.46
N LYS A 37 17.41 -9.82 4.96
CA LYS A 37 16.99 -10.37 6.26
C LYS A 37 17.79 -9.71 7.38
N LYS A 38 17.12 -9.30 8.44
CA LYS A 38 17.74 -8.70 9.62
C LYS A 38 17.08 -9.23 10.88
N GLU A 39 17.90 -9.51 11.90
CA GLU A 39 17.39 -9.79 13.24
C GLU A 39 16.96 -8.47 13.91
N VAL A 40 15.73 -8.43 14.42
CA VAL A 40 15.18 -7.29 15.14
C VAL A 40 14.48 -7.74 16.41
N GLU A 41 14.33 -6.79 17.32
CA GLU A 41 13.55 -6.96 18.54
C GLU A 41 12.11 -6.50 18.29
N LEU A 42 11.15 -7.37 18.58
CA LEU A 42 9.73 -7.09 18.46
C LEU A 42 9.17 -6.60 19.80
N ASP A 43 8.44 -5.49 19.75
CA ASP A 43 7.73 -4.89 20.88
C ASP A 43 6.39 -5.60 21.09
N LEU A 44 6.41 -6.71 21.83
CA LEU A 44 5.28 -7.59 22.11
C LEU A 44 4.78 -7.44 23.55
N VAL A 45 3.47 -7.57 23.75
CA VAL A 45 2.88 -7.62 25.11
C VAL A 45 3.18 -8.96 25.77
N ASN A 46 2.99 -10.06 25.04
CA ASN A 46 3.24 -11.42 25.50
C ASN A 46 4.06 -12.17 24.46
N ALA A 47 5.39 -12.15 24.56
CA ALA A 47 6.22 -12.95 23.66
C ALA A 47 5.87 -14.45 23.79
N PRO A 48 5.82 -15.22 22.68
CA PRO A 48 6.11 -14.88 21.27
C PRO A 48 4.85 -14.52 20.42
N ILE A 49 3.77 -14.05 21.05
CA ILE A 49 2.49 -13.72 20.40
C ILE A 49 2.60 -12.33 19.73
N LEU A 50 2.29 -12.26 18.42
CA LEU A 50 2.32 -11.04 17.61
C LEU A 50 1.17 -10.07 17.94
N GLU A 51 1.20 -9.54 19.16
CA GLU A 51 0.23 -8.60 19.67
C GLU A 51 0.89 -7.56 20.57
N ASN A 52 0.57 -6.28 20.32
CA ASN A 52 0.86 -5.19 21.23
C ASN A 52 -0.32 -4.22 21.33
N LYS A 53 -0.15 -3.09 22.03
CA LYS A 53 -1.22 -2.08 22.19
C LYS A 53 -1.76 -1.52 20.88
N SER A 54 -0.99 -1.60 19.80
CA SER A 54 -1.32 -0.99 18.50
C SER A 54 -1.77 -1.99 17.46
N PHE A 55 -1.21 -3.21 17.46
CA PHE A 55 -1.43 -4.18 16.41
C PHE A 55 -1.65 -5.57 16.97
N LYS A 56 -2.54 -6.32 16.33
CA LYS A 56 -2.76 -7.75 16.56
C LYS A 56 -2.73 -8.49 15.23
N ILE A 57 -1.71 -9.31 14.99
CA ILE A 57 -1.57 -10.06 13.73
C ILE A 57 -2.29 -11.41 13.87
N VAL A 58 -3.23 -11.70 12.97
CA VAL A 58 -4.06 -12.90 12.98
C VAL A 58 -4.01 -13.60 11.61
N TYR A 59 -4.36 -14.88 11.57
CA TYR A 59 -4.41 -15.66 10.33
C TYR A 59 -5.84 -15.74 9.76
N GLY A 60 -6.03 -15.35 8.50
CA GLY A 60 -7.31 -15.42 7.80
C GLY A 60 -8.45 -14.72 8.57
N LYS A 61 -9.56 -15.42 8.78
CA LYS A 61 -10.71 -14.94 9.57
C LYS A 61 -10.55 -15.14 11.08
N SER A 62 -9.44 -15.72 11.55
CA SER A 62 -9.21 -15.92 12.99
C SER A 62 -9.16 -14.59 13.73
N ASN A 63 -9.47 -14.63 15.04
CA ASN A 63 -9.26 -13.50 15.95
C ASN A 63 -8.16 -13.79 16.98
N GLU A 64 -7.48 -14.93 16.86
CA GLU A 64 -6.36 -15.31 17.69
C GLU A 64 -5.06 -14.76 17.09
N ALA A 65 -4.25 -14.13 17.94
CA ALA A 65 -2.97 -13.61 17.52
C ALA A 65 -2.00 -14.75 17.20
N ILE A 66 -1.23 -14.58 16.13
CA ILE A 66 -0.23 -15.55 15.70
C ILE A 66 0.85 -15.68 16.78
N ASN A 67 1.11 -16.91 17.22
CA ASN A 67 2.26 -17.26 18.04
C ASN A 67 3.42 -17.69 17.12
N LEU A 68 4.51 -16.93 17.10
CA LEU A 68 5.67 -17.19 16.23
C LEU A 68 6.35 -18.54 16.45
N GLU A 69 6.27 -19.11 17.65
CA GLU A 69 6.86 -20.42 17.97
C GLU A 69 5.99 -21.59 17.51
N SER A 70 4.68 -21.36 17.36
CA SER A 70 3.75 -22.37 16.81
C SER A 70 3.79 -22.49 15.29
N LEU A 71 4.38 -21.51 14.59
CA LEU A 71 4.52 -21.54 13.14
C LEU A 71 5.68 -22.46 12.73
N THR A 72 5.37 -23.51 11.99
CA THR A 72 6.37 -24.44 11.43
C THR A 72 6.94 -23.97 10.10
N ASP A 73 6.22 -23.12 9.38
CA ASP A 73 6.69 -22.55 8.11
C ASP A 73 7.51 -21.28 8.37
N GLU A 74 8.81 -21.36 8.09
CA GLU A 74 9.76 -20.25 8.26
C GLU A 74 9.44 -19.05 7.36
N VAL A 75 8.80 -19.24 6.20
CA VAL A 75 8.36 -18.15 5.33
C VAL A 75 7.19 -17.40 5.97
N GLU A 76 6.20 -18.12 6.51
CA GLU A 76 5.09 -17.51 7.23
C GLU A 76 5.55 -16.80 8.51
N LYS A 77 6.50 -17.40 9.23
CA LYS A 77 7.12 -16.80 10.41
C LYS A 77 7.83 -15.48 10.07
N LEU A 78 8.64 -15.49 9.02
CA LEU A 78 9.33 -14.31 8.50
C LEU A 78 8.31 -13.25 8.02
N ARG A 79 7.26 -13.66 7.32
CA ARG A 79 6.18 -12.78 6.84
C ARG A 79 5.52 -12.06 7.99
N ALA A 80 5.02 -12.81 8.98
CA ALA A 80 4.27 -12.27 10.10
C ALA A 80 5.12 -11.33 10.96
N ALA A 81 6.38 -11.70 11.23
CA ALA A 81 7.32 -10.84 11.93
C ALA A 81 7.63 -9.55 11.14
N SER A 82 7.82 -9.65 9.81
CA SER A 82 8.12 -8.49 8.94
C SER A 82 6.97 -7.49 8.91
N VAL A 83 5.74 -7.97 8.72
CA VAL A 83 4.53 -7.12 8.73
C VAL A 83 4.39 -6.40 10.07
N PHE A 84 4.51 -7.13 11.20
CA PHE A 84 4.42 -6.53 12.52
C PHE A 84 5.47 -5.45 12.77
N TYR A 85 6.73 -5.73 12.39
CA TYR A 85 7.83 -4.79 12.52
C TYR A 85 7.59 -3.51 11.71
N HIS A 86 7.18 -3.63 10.45
CA HIS A 86 6.97 -2.50 9.57
C HIS A 86 5.76 -1.65 9.93
N LEU A 87 4.66 -2.26 10.38
CA LEU A 87 3.52 -1.53 10.93
C LEU A 87 3.90 -0.73 12.18
N THR A 88 4.71 -1.33 13.05
CA THR A 88 5.23 -0.64 14.25
C THR A 88 6.12 0.53 13.86
N LYS A 89 6.97 0.37 12.84
CA LYS A 89 7.79 1.46 12.28
C LYS A 89 6.91 2.58 11.70
N ALA A 90 5.90 2.24 10.89
CA ALA A 90 4.98 3.20 10.30
C ALA A 90 4.22 4.00 11.36
N LYS A 91 3.67 3.34 12.39
CA LYS A 91 3.00 4.04 13.49
C LYS A 91 3.96 4.98 14.23
N ARG A 92 5.17 4.52 14.55
CA ARG A 92 6.19 5.37 15.21
C ARG A 92 6.52 6.59 14.34
N TYR A 93 6.57 6.46 13.02
CA TYR A 93 6.78 7.58 12.11
C TYR A 93 5.65 8.62 12.23
N PHE A 94 4.40 8.20 12.17
CA PHE A 94 3.26 9.12 12.32
C PHE A 94 3.21 9.79 13.71
N LEU A 95 3.63 9.10 14.77
CA LEU A 95 3.69 9.67 16.11
C LEU A 95 4.86 10.63 16.32
N ASN A 96 6.04 10.27 15.81
CA ASN A 96 7.29 10.96 16.14
C ASN A 96 7.70 12.01 15.10
N VAL A 97 7.41 11.78 13.82
CA VAL A 97 7.75 12.69 12.72
C VAL A 97 6.55 13.55 12.36
N VAL A 98 5.41 12.91 12.04
CA VAL A 98 4.20 13.63 11.62
C VAL A 98 3.48 14.29 12.80
N LYS A 99 3.67 13.79 14.02
CA LYS A 99 2.98 14.24 15.25
C LYS A 99 1.45 14.14 15.16
N SER A 100 0.94 13.05 14.58
CA SER A 100 -0.49 12.82 14.44
C SER A 100 -1.16 12.45 15.77
N ASP A 101 -2.03 13.34 16.28
CA ASP A 101 -2.90 13.06 17.41
C ASP A 101 -3.92 11.96 17.09
N TYR A 102 -4.42 11.92 15.85
CA TYR A 102 -5.36 10.89 15.42
C TYR A 102 -4.74 9.48 15.52
N VAL A 103 -3.51 9.30 15.02
CA VAL A 103 -2.81 7.99 15.08
C VAL A 103 -2.49 7.58 16.52
N LYS A 104 -2.29 8.54 17.42
CA LYS A 104 -2.09 8.29 18.85
C LYS A 104 -3.33 7.68 19.50
N GLU A 105 -4.51 8.17 19.14
CA GLU A 105 -5.80 7.72 19.66
C GLU A 105 -6.42 6.54 18.87
N LEU A 106 -5.76 6.07 17.81
CA LEU A 106 -6.22 4.91 17.05
C LEU A 106 -6.32 3.67 17.97
N PRO A 107 -7.45 2.94 17.94
CA PRO A 107 -7.58 1.68 18.64
C PRO A 107 -6.59 0.64 18.07
N GLN A 108 -6.42 -0.47 18.77
CA GLN A 108 -5.62 -1.59 18.27
C GLN A 108 -6.18 -2.07 16.92
N LEU A 109 -5.33 -2.13 15.89
CA LEU A 109 -5.68 -2.61 14.56
C LEU A 109 -5.51 -4.12 14.49
N ILE A 110 -6.47 -4.80 13.86
CA ILE A 110 -6.31 -6.22 13.51
C ILE A 110 -5.68 -6.30 12.13
N VAL A 111 -4.62 -7.09 12.01
CA VAL A 111 -3.94 -7.31 10.73
C VAL A 111 -4.06 -8.76 10.34
N ARG A 112 -4.71 -9.02 9.21
CA ARG A 112 -5.04 -10.37 8.74
C ARG A 112 -4.05 -10.79 7.67
N LEU A 113 -3.31 -11.86 7.93
CA LEU A 113 -2.45 -12.50 6.93
C LEU A 113 -3.19 -13.66 6.27
N ASN A 114 -2.90 -13.90 4.99
CA ASN A 114 -3.43 -15.03 4.21
C ASN A 114 -4.96 -15.10 4.16
N ILE A 115 -5.62 -13.95 4.25
CA ILE A 115 -7.06 -13.87 4.07
C ILE A 115 -7.37 -13.89 2.58
N THR A 116 -8.21 -14.80 2.10
CA THR A 116 -8.58 -14.89 0.67
C THR A 116 -9.94 -14.28 0.35
N ASN A 117 -10.76 -14.00 1.37
CA ASN A 117 -12.11 -13.47 1.22
C ASN A 117 -12.14 -12.02 0.75
N GLN A 118 -12.95 -11.68 -0.24
CA GLN A 118 -13.23 -10.29 -0.59
C GLN A 118 -13.82 -9.53 0.61
N PHE A 119 -13.54 -8.24 0.73
CA PHE A 119 -14.16 -7.40 1.75
C PHE A 119 -15.64 -7.17 1.43
N ASN A 120 -16.49 -7.21 2.46
CA ASN A 120 -17.89 -6.85 2.35
C ASN A 120 -18.25 -5.85 3.46
N SER A 121 -18.69 -4.64 3.11
CA SER A 121 -19.00 -3.58 4.07
C SER A 121 -20.12 -3.93 5.06
N ILE A 122 -20.96 -4.91 4.73
CA ILE A 122 -22.04 -5.41 5.56
C ILE A 122 -21.62 -6.65 6.35
N GLY A 123 -20.98 -7.59 5.64
CA GLY A 123 -20.66 -8.94 6.11
C GLY A 123 -19.32 -9.08 6.80
N HIS A 124 -18.50 -8.02 6.80
CA HIS A 124 -17.05 -8.03 7.05
C HIS A 124 -16.29 -8.83 5.97
N PHE A 125 -16.62 -10.10 5.83
CA PHE A 125 -16.09 -11.02 4.82
C PHE A 125 -17.18 -11.34 3.80
N ALA A 126 -16.84 -11.32 2.52
CA ALA A 126 -17.70 -11.90 1.50
C ALA A 126 -17.74 -13.44 1.63
N HIS A 127 -18.79 -14.04 1.06
CA HIS A 127 -19.00 -15.48 1.11
C HIS A 127 -17.84 -16.27 0.50
N ASP A 128 -17.58 -17.45 1.07
CA ASP A 128 -16.48 -18.35 0.64
C ASP A 128 -16.70 -18.96 -0.75
N ASN A 129 -17.87 -18.77 -1.35
CA ASN A 129 -18.18 -19.19 -2.72
C ASN A 129 -17.72 -18.20 -3.79
N LEU A 130 -17.25 -17.01 -3.41
CA LEU A 130 -16.66 -16.06 -4.35
C LEU A 130 -15.21 -16.43 -4.65
N SER A 131 -14.72 -15.96 -5.81
CA SER A 131 -13.34 -16.19 -6.21
C SER A 131 -12.36 -15.60 -5.18
N PRO A 132 -11.40 -16.39 -4.68
CA PRO A 132 -10.41 -15.93 -3.71
C PRO A 132 -9.52 -14.84 -4.30
N GLU A 133 -9.17 -13.86 -3.48
CA GLU A 133 -8.21 -12.80 -3.81
C GLU A 133 -6.80 -13.17 -3.36
N TYR A 134 -5.81 -12.78 -4.17
CA TYR A 134 -4.39 -13.04 -3.95
C TYR A 134 -3.57 -11.79 -4.26
N ASN A 135 -2.31 -11.78 -3.81
CA ASN A 135 -1.29 -10.82 -4.24
C ASN A 135 -1.65 -9.33 -4.04
N ASN A 136 -2.45 -9.03 -3.01
CA ASN A 136 -2.93 -7.69 -2.74
C ASN A 136 -2.86 -7.37 -1.25
N ALA A 137 -2.87 -6.08 -0.91
CA ALA A 137 -3.12 -5.61 0.43
C ALA A 137 -4.29 -4.62 0.42
N LEU A 138 -5.07 -4.58 1.51
CA LEU A 138 -6.20 -3.67 1.65
C LEU A 138 -6.32 -3.13 3.07
N SER A 139 -6.62 -1.85 3.18
CA SER A 139 -7.05 -1.21 4.41
C SER A 139 -8.57 -1.21 4.52
N ILE A 140 -9.08 -1.73 5.63
CA ILE A 140 -10.50 -2.00 5.83
C ILE A 140 -11.08 -1.00 6.84
N PRO A 141 -12.16 -0.27 6.48
CA PRO A 141 -12.81 0.63 7.42
C PRO A 141 -13.55 -0.13 8.53
N PRO A 142 -13.77 0.51 9.69
CA PRO A 142 -14.58 -0.05 10.75
C PRO A 142 -16.02 -0.28 10.27
N GLY A 143 -16.71 -1.23 10.89
CA GLY A 143 -18.10 -1.52 10.60
C GLY A 143 -18.87 -1.88 11.87
N GLU A 144 -20.14 -1.47 11.91
CA GLU A 144 -21.03 -1.72 13.05
C GLU A 144 -21.41 -3.21 13.20
N GLY A 145 -21.13 -4.03 12.19
CA GLY A 145 -21.62 -5.40 12.13
C GLY A 145 -23.14 -5.46 11.96
N ARG A 146 -23.67 -6.67 12.10
CA ARG A 146 -25.11 -6.96 12.05
C ARG A 146 -25.40 -8.13 12.97
N GLU A 147 -25.74 -7.81 14.23
CA GLU A 147 -25.98 -8.81 15.28
C GLU A 147 -27.04 -9.85 14.89
N ARG A 148 -28.11 -9.45 14.19
CA ARG A 148 -29.14 -10.38 13.68
C ARG A 148 -28.61 -11.48 12.75
N PHE A 149 -27.42 -11.29 12.19
CA PHE A 149 -26.74 -12.26 11.32
C PHE A 149 -25.48 -12.83 11.99
N GLY A 150 -25.27 -12.58 13.28
CA GLY A 150 -24.08 -13.01 14.02
C GLY A 150 -22.79 -12.27 13.64
N ILE A 151 -22.88 -11.16 12.91
CA ILE A 151 -21.72 -10.38 12.49
C ILE A 151 -21.42 -9.35 13.58
N LYS A 152 -20.29 -9.50 14.27
CA LYS A 152 -19.83 -8.55 15.30
C LYS A 152 -19.31 -7.26 14.65
N PRO A 153 -19.33 -6.12 15.37
CA PRO A 153 -18.60 -4.93 14.94
C PRO A 153 -17.11 -5.22 14.78
N TRP A 154 -16.45 -4.49 13.88
CA TRP A 154 -15.01 -4.54 13.69
C TRP A 154 -14.42 -3.12 13.63
N ASN A 155 -13.18 -2.98 14.06
CA ASN A 155 -12.40 -1.74 13.95
C ASN A 155 -11.63 -1.72 12.62
N TYR A 156 -10.78 -0.71 12.41
CA TYR A 156 -9.85 -0.70 11.29
C TYR A 156 -9.02 -1.98 11.22
N GLU A 157 -8.90 -2.54 10.02
CA GLU A 157 -8.07 -3.70 9.77
C GLU A 157 -7.16 -3.48 8.56
N ILE A 158 -6.05 -4.22 8.49
CA ILE A 158 -5.21 -4.30 7.28
C ILE A 158 -5.12 -5.76 6.86
N TRP A 159 -5.42 -6.03 5.60
CA TRP A 159 -5.51 -7.38 5.06
C TRP A 159 -4.39 -7.60 4.07
N PHE A 160 -3.55 -8.60 4.31
CA PHE A 160 -2.55 -9.07 3.36
C PHE A 160 -3.02 -10.41 2.78
N ARG A 161 -3.24 -10.43 1.47
CA ARG A 161 -3.65 -11.63 0.74
C ARG A 161 -2.46 -12.59 0.60
N PRO A 162 -2.71 -13.91 0.53
CA PRO A 162 -1.63 -14.85 0.31
C PRO A 162 -1.05 -14.67 -1.11
N ALA A 163 0.21 -15.08 -1.26
CA ALA A 163 0.84 -15.19 -2.56
C ALA A 163 0.11 -16.25 -3.41
N LYS A 164 -0.08 -15.96 -4.69
CA LYS A 164 -0.51 -16.93 -5.69
C LYS A 164 0.68 -17.41 -6.49
N GLU A 165 0.92 -18.71 -6.43
CA GLU A 165 1.88 -19.35 -7.33
C GLU A 165 1.32 -19.35 -8.75
N ILE A 166 1.98 -18.64 -9.66
CA ILE A 166 1.66 -18.69 -11.09
C ILE A 166 2.53 -19.77 -11.71
N ASN A 167 1.93 -20.93 -11.98
CA ASN A 167 2.56 -21.99 -12.75
C ASN A 167 2.40 -21.67 -14.24
N LEU A 168 3.46 -21.16 -14.85
CA LEU A 168 3.49 -21.05 -16.31
C LEU A 168 3.60 -22.46 -16.92
N PRO A 169 2.82 -22.78 -17.97
CA PRO A 169 2.91 -24.08 -18.62
C PRO A 169 4.35 -24.36 -19.09
N GLN A 170 4.84 -25.57 -18.79
CA GLN A 170 6.19 -26.01 -19.14
C GLN A 170 6.35 -26.26 -20.64
N GLU A 171 5.29 -26.73 -21.28
CA GLU A 171 5.18 -26.75 -22.74
C GLU A 171 4.91 -25.32 -23.20
N GLY A 172 5.56 -24.85 -24.28
CA GLY A 172 5.30 -23.52 -24.82
C GLY A 172 3.81 -23.28 -24.96
N LEU A 173 3.35 -22.02 -24.85
CA LEU A 173 1.98 -21.71 -25.23
C LEU A 173 1.74 -22.36 -26.60
N LYS A 174 0.85 -23.36 -26.64
CA LYS A 174 0.31 -23.81 -27.91
C LYS A 174 -0.29 -22.55 -28.55
N ASN A 175 -0.27 -22.46 -29.88
CA ASN A 175 -0.91 -21.35 -30.60
C ASN A 175 -2.44 -21.45 -30.44
N ASP A 176 -2.90 -21.40 -29.19
CA ASP A 176 -4.25 -21.54 -28.75
C ASP A 176 -4.61 -20.21 -28.09
N PHE A 177 -5.43 -19.47 -28.81
CA PHE A 177 -5.93 -18.18 -28.39
C PHE A 177 -6.67 -18.29 -27.06
N GLU A 178 -7.34 -19.40 -26.77
CA GLU A 178 -8.10 -19.60 -25.53
C GLU A 178 -7.17 -19.73 -24.31
N GLN A 179 -6.06 -20.48 -24.42
CA GLN A 179 -5.09 -20.58 -23.32
C GLN A 179 -4.40 -19.25 -23.02
N THR A 180 -4.06 -18.52 -24.08
CA THR A 180 -3.43 -17.21 -23.96
C THR A 180 -4.43 -16.20 -23.37
N ALA A 181 -5.67 -16.18 -23.87
CA ALA A 181 -6.75 -15.36 -23.34
C ALA A 181 -7.11 -15.72 -21.89
N ALA A 182 -7.04 -17.00 -21.49
CA ALA A 182 -7.23 -17.43 -20.12
C ALA A 182 -6.13 -16.88 -19.21
N ILE A 183 -4.86 -16.95 -19.62
CA ILE A 183 -3.74 -16.36 -18.88
C ILE A 183 -3.86 -14.82 -18.83
N PHE A 184 -4.34 -14.19 -19.90
CA PHE A 184 -4.61 -12.74 -19.92
C PHE A 184 -5.78 -12.36 -19.02
N SER A 185 -6.86 -13.13 -19.00
CA SER A 185 -7.99 -12.94 -18.10
C SER A 185 -7.54 -13.11 -16.65
N GLU A 186 -6.73 -14.13 -16.39
CA GLU A 186 -6.15 -14.43 -15.09
C GLU A 186 -5.20 -13.31 -14.63
N PHE A 187 -4.35 -12.81 -15.53
CA PHE A 187 -3.48 -11.66 -15.28
C PHE A 187 -4.30 -10.38 -15.04
N ARG A 188 -5.29 -10.09 -15.89
CA ARG A 188 -6.20 -8.92 -15.77
C ARG A 188 -7.02 -8.95 -14.49
N ASN A 189 -7.48 -10.12 -14.06
CA ASN A 189 -8.25 -10.27 -12.82
C ASN A 189 -7.34 -10.19 -11.58
N GLN A 190 -6.07 -10.57 -11.69
CA GLN A 190 -5.10 -10.48 -10.60
C GLN A 190 -4.52 -9.08 -10.42
N SER A 191 -4.36 -8.35 -11.51
CA SER A 191 -3.83 -7.00 -11.49
C SER A 191 -4.95 -6.00 -11.73
N ARG A 192 -5.43 -5.31 -10.69
CA ARG A 192 -6.23 -4.06 -10.84
C ARG A 192 -5.38 -2.92 -11.43
N LEU A 193 -4.65 -3.20 -12.49
CA LEU A 193 -3.55 -2.37 -12.95
C LEU A 193 -3.95 -1.55 -14.17
N ALA A 194 -3.97 -0.24 -13.96
CA ALA A 194 -3.74 0.79 -14.96
C ALA A 194 -2.64 0.41 -15.99
N SER A 195 -1.65 -0.39 -15.59
CA SER A 195 -0.55 -0.82 -16.46
C SER A 195 -0.94 -1.85 -17.52
N PHE A 196 -2.05 -2.59 -17.41
CA PHE A 196 -2.54 -3.38 -18.54
C PHE A 196 -3.20 -2.46 -19.58
N GLN A 197 -4.01 -1.49 -19.15
CA GLN A 197 -4.58 -0.50 -20.06
C GLN A 197 -3.51 0.37 -20.72
N LYS A 198 -2.48 0.78 -19.96
CA LYS A 198 -1.31 1.49 -20.49
C LYS A 198 -0.44 0.61 -21.37
N PHE A 199 -0.19 -0.66 -21.02
CA PHE A 199 0.50 -1.61 -21.89
C PHE A 199 -0.24 -1.81 -23.21
N ILE A 200 -1.58 -1.97 -23.18
CA ILE A 200 -2.42 -2.00 -24.36
C ILE A 200 -2.27 -0.66 -25.09
N SER A 201 -2.47 0.49 -24.45
CA SER A 201 -2.32 1.81 -25.06
C SER A 201 -0.94 2.07 -25.69
N ASP A 202 0.14 1.62 -25.06
CA ASP A 202 1.53 1.80 -25.48
C ASP A 202 1.90 0.81 -26.59
N LEU A 203 1.40 -0.44 -26.52
CA LEU A 203 1.50 -1.43 -27.58
C LEU A 203 0.69 -1.01 -28.82
N PHE A 204 -0.41 -0.29 -28.60
CA PHE A 204 -1.31 0.24 -29.61
C PHE A 204 -1.15 1.76 -29.77
N LEU A 205 0.09 2.30 -29.74
CA LEU A 205 0.46 3.66 -30.16
C LEU A 205 0.07 3.96 -31.63
N LEU A 206 -1.22 3.90 -31.90
CA LEU A 206 -1.92 4.42 -33.05
C LEU A 206 -2.44 5.76 -32.56
N SER A 207 -1.78 6.83 -33.00
CA SER A 207 -2.26 8.21 -32.90
C SER A 207 -3.78 8.25 -33.10
N GLY A 208 -4.50 8.87 -32.15
CA GLY A 208 -5.96 8.80 -32.01
C GLY A 208 -6.80 9.18 -33.23
N ASP A 209 -6.19 9.76 -34.27
CA ASP A 209 -6.86 10.07 -35.55
C ASP A 209 -6.97 8.88 -36.51
N ALA A 210 -6.12 7.85 -36.39
CA ALA A 210 -6.09 6.74 -37.36
C ALA A 210 -7.20 5.69 -37.13
N LEU A 211 -7.67 5.54 -35.89
CA LEU A 211 -8.67 4.54 -35.52
C LEU A 211 -10.11 4.99 -35.81
N ALA A 212 -10.37 6.30 -35.82
CA ALA A 212 -11.69 6.85 -36.12
C ALA A 212 -12.02 6.87 -37.62
N GLN A 213 -11.02 6.85 -38.50
CA GLN A 213 -11.21 6.83 -39.97
C GLN A 213 -11.11 5.45 -40.61
N SER A 214 -10.67 4.41 -39.89
CA SER A 214 -10.42 3.10 -40.48
C SER A 214 -11.66 2.20 -40.44
N GLY A 215 -12.60 2.45 -41.35
CA GLY A 215 -13.50 1.44 -41.90
C GLY A 215 -12.79 0.39 -42.78
N LEU A 216 -11.54 0.02 -42.47
CA LEU A 216 -10.77 -1.04 -43.11
C LEU A 216 -10.55 -2.17 -42.10
N ASN A 217 -11.54 -3.05 -42.10
CA ASN A 217 -11.76 -4.13 -41.16
C ASN A 217 -10.81 -5.34 -41.33
N ILE A 218 -10.43 -5.91 -40.19
CA ILE A 218 -10.10 -7.33 -39.93
C ILE A 218 -8.68 -7.81 -40.27
N LEU A 219 -8.10 -7.53 -41.44
CA LEU A 219 -6.78 -8.10 -41.78
C LEU A 219 -5.61 -7.46 -40.99
N GLY A 220 -5.66 -6.15 -40.76
CA GLY A 220 -4.65 -5.44 -39.96
C GLY A 220 -4.70 -5.83 -38.48
N SER A 221 -5.90 -6.05 -37.92
CA SER A 221 -6.06 -6.52 -36.54
C SER A 221 -5.52 -7.93 -36.35
N THR A 222 -5.67 -8.83 -37.33
CA THR A 222 -5.11 -10.19 -37.24
C THR A 222 -3.59 -10.18 -37.24
N ALA A 223 -2.96 -9.39 -38.12
CA ALA A 223 -1.49 -9.26 -38.15
C ALA A 223 -0.93 -8.65 -36.85
N ILE A 224 -1.65 -7.68 -36.26
CA ILE A 224 -1.27 -7.07 -34.98
C ILE A 224 -1.46 -8.06 -33.82
N ILE A 225 -2.55 -8.82 -33.81
CA ILE A 225 -2.79 -9.89 -32.82
C ILE A 225 -1.73 -10.99 -32.96
N GLU A 226 -1.37 -11.40 -34.17
CA GLU A 226 -0.32 -12.40 -34.42
C GLU A 226 1.07 -11.88 -34.01
N ALA A 227 1.40 -10.62 -34.32
CA ALA A 227 2.67 -10.02 -33.92
C ALA A 227 2.79 -9.91 -32.40
N SER A 228 1.72 -9.49 -31.73
CA SER A 228 1.67 -9.47 -30.25
C SER A 228 1.69 -10.88 -29.67
N PHE A 229 1.06 -11.86 -30.31
CA PHE A 229 1.15 -13.27 -29.94
C PHE A 229 2.58 -13.82 -30.09
N TYR A 230 3.29 -13.46 -31.16
CA TYR A 230 4.65 -13.91 -31.42
C TYR A 230 5.67 -13.26 -30.47
N ALA A 231 5.55 -11.95 -30.22
CA ALA A 231 6.32 -11.24 -29.22
C ALA A 231 6.10 -11.82 -27.83
N MET A 232 4.84 -12.10 -27.47
CA MET A 232 4.49 -12.74 -26.21
C MET A 232 5.03 -14.17 -26.13
N LYS A 233 4.95 -14.97 -27.20
CA LYS A 233 5.50 -16.34 -27.22
C LYS A 233 7.01 -16.36 -26.96
N ASN A 234 7.76 -15.43 -27.55
CA ASN A 234 9.18 -15.27 -27.28
C ASN A 234 9.44 -14.81 -25.84
N LEU A 235 8.62 -13.88 -25.33
CA LEU A 235 8.70 -13.44 -23.94
C LEU A 235 8.36 -14.59 -22.95
N TYR A 236 7.36 -15.41 -23.27
CA TYR A 236 6.97 -16.59 -22.49
C TYR A 236 8.04 -17.67 -22.52
N GLY A 237 8.70 -17.91 -23.66
CA GLY A 237 9.82 -18.85 -23.77
C GLY A 237 10.98 -18.50 -22.82
N LEU A 238 11.24 -17.22 -22.58
CA LEU A 238 12.24 -16.75 -21.60
C LEU A 238 11.81 -16.94 -20.13
N LEU A 239 10.52 -17.19 -19.89
CA LEU A 239 9.90 -17.30 -18.56
C LEU A 239 9.49 -18.73 -18.20
N GLN A 240 9.58 -19.67 -19.14
CA GLN A 240 9.26 -21.08 -18.92
C GLN A 240 10.06 -21.69 -17.77
N GLY A 241 9.37 -22.47 -16.93
CA GLY A 241 9.99 -23.20 -15.82
C GLY A 241 10.29 -22.37 -14.57
N LYS A 242 10.02 -21.05 -14.56
CA LYS A 242 10.20 -20.20 -13.39
C LYS A 242 8.90 -20.08 -12.59
N LYS A 243 8.96 -20.41 -11.30
CA LYS A 243 7.88 -20.13 -10.34
C LYS A 243 7.97 -18.66 -9.91
N PHE A 244 6.85 -17.97 -9.88
CA PHE A 244 6.77 -16.58 -9.43
C PHE A 244 5.94 -16.50 -8.17
N PHE A 245 6.48 -15.82 -7.16
CA PHE A 245 5.77 -15.41 -5.97
C PHE A 245 5.57 -13.91 -6.04
N LEU A 246 4.34 -13.47 -5.81
CA LEU A 246 4.02 -12.05 -5.64
C LEU A 246 3.40 -11.92 -4.25
N ASP A 247 4.23 -11.56 -3.27
CA ASP A 247 3.78 -11.43 -1.89
C ASP A 247 4.02 -10.00 -1.41
N THR A 248 2.97 -9.19 -1.48
CA THR A 248 3.03 -7.76 -1.15
C THR A 248 3.37 -7.51 0.31
N SER A 249 3.17 -8.49 1.20
CA SER A 249 3.47 -8.37 2.62
C SER A 249 4.98 -8.37 2.94
N PHE A 250 5.82 -8.83 2.01
CA PHE A 250 7.29 -8.72 2.12
C PHE A 250 7.84 -7.38 1.63
N ILE A 251 7.02 -6.53 1.02
CA ILE A 251 7.43 -5.22 0.52
C ILE A 251 7.14 -4.19 1.62
N PRO A 252 8.16 -3.65 2.31
CA PRO A 252 7.95 -2.73 3.44
C PRO A 252 7.09 -1.53 3.07
N GLU A 253 7.28 -0.99 1.86
CA GLU A 253 6.58 0.18 1.38
C GLU A 253 5.07 -0.08 1.20
N VAL A 254 4.66 -1.29 0.82
CA VAL A 254 3.22 -1.65 0.77
C VAL A 254 2.63 -1.69 2.18
N VAL A 255 3.36 -2.24 3.15
CA VAL A 255 2.92 -2.24 4.55
C VAL A 255 2.75 -0.80 5.08
N TYR A 256 3.67 0.09 4.72
CA TYR A 256 3.59 1.52 5.08
C TYR A 256 2.42 2.21 4.39
N HIS A 257 2.18 1.92 3.11
CA HIS A 257 1.08 2.46 2.31
C HIS A 257 -0.27 2.11 2.94
N GLU A 258 -0.50 0.84 3.28
CA GLU A 258 -1.74 0.44 3.95
C GLU A 258 -1.93 1.11 5.31
N PHE A 259 -0.86 1.21 6.11
CA PHE A 259 -0.96 1.95 7.37
C PHE A 259 -1.26 3.44 7.16
N ALA A 260 -0.69 4.05 6.12
CA ALA A 260 -0.92 5.45 5.79
C ALA A 260 -2.38 5.72 5.43
N HIS A 261 -3.03 4.82 4.69
CA HIS A 261 -4.47 4.86 4.45
C HIS A 261 -5.25 4.97 5.77
N VAL A 262 -4.97 4.09 6.73
CA VAL A 262 -5.62 4.15 8.06
C VAL A 262 -5.30 5.46 8.77
N ALA A 263 -4.04 5.91 8.76
CA ALA A 263 -3.59 7.14 9.42
C ALA A 263 -4.19 8.44 8.84
N LEU A 264 -4.67 8.41 7.60
CA LEU A 264 -5.33 9.51 6.90
C LEU A 264 -6.86 9.44 6.95
N SER A 265 -7.41 8.35 7.49
CA SER A 265 -8.84 8.04 7.40
C SER A 265 -9.77 8.88 8.27
N ASP A 266 -9.22 9.80 9.07
CA ASP A 266 -10.01 10.83 9.77
C ASP A 266 -10.63 11.85 8.79
N HIS A 267 -10.04 12.04 7.60
CA HIS A 267 -10.56 12.93 6.55
C HIS A 267 -10.69 12.25 5.19
N LEU A 268 -9.87 11.23 4.91
CA LEU A 268 -9.87 10.53 3.62
C LEU A 268 -10.41 9.10 3.81
N GLY A 269 -11.70 8.92 3.54
CA GLY A 269 -12.36 7.63 3.71
C GLY A 269 -11.70 6.49 2.92
N LEU A 270 -11.62 5.31 3.54
CA LEU A 270 -11.01 4.09 2.98
C LEU A 270 -11.87 3.41 1.88
N SER A 271 -13.10 3.87 1.64
CA SER A 271 -14.03 3.21 0.73
C SER A 271 -13.80 3.52 -0.75
N HIS A 272 -12.91 4.46 -1.07
CA HIS A 272 -12.66 4.90 -2.44
C HIS A 272 -11.16 5.06 -2.71
N SER A 273 -10.64 4.20 -3.60
CA SER A 273 -9.33 4.40 -4.24
C SER A 273 -9.43 5.54 -5.25
N SER A 274 -9.18 6.77 -4.79
CA SER A 274 -8.99 7.91 -5.67
C SER A 274 -7.50 8.23 -5.83
N PRO A 275 -7.08 8.84 -6.95
CA PRO A 275 -5.68 9.17 -7.19
C PRO A 275 -5.02 9.98 -6.07
N VAL A 276 -5.76 10.93 -5.51
CA VAL A 276 -5.27 11.76 -4.40
C VAL A 276 -5.06 10.91 -3.14
N ASN A 277 -5.98 10.01 -2.82
CA ASN A 277 -5.90 9.19 -1.62
C ASN A 277 -4.72 8.19 -1.70
N GLU A 278 -4.60 7.48 -2.83
CA GLU A 278 -3.49 6.56 -3.09
C GLU A 278 -2.14 7.28 -3.11
N GLY A 279 -2.07 8.44 -3.78
CA GLY A 279 -0.84 9.23 -3.84
C GLY A 279 -0.39 9.81 -2.50
N MET A 280 -1.33 10.16 -1.62
CA MET A 280 -0.99 10.55 -0.24
C MET A 280 -0.45 9.35 0.56
N ALA A 281 -1.05 8.17 0.42
CA ALA A 281 -0.54 6.96 1.05
C ALA A 281 0.87 6.59 0.53
N ASP A 282 1.09 6.71 -0.79
CA ASP A 282 2.40 6.54 -1.42
C ASP A 282 3.44 7.53 -0.88
N PHE A 283 3.09 8.82 -0.76
CA PHE A 283 4.00 9.83 -0.21
C PHE A 283 4.50 9.44 1.19
N PHE A 284 3.60 9.00 2.07
CA PHE A 284 4.00 8.56 3.42
C PHE A 284 4.77 7.25 3.39
N ALA A 285 4.42 6.30 2.53
CA ALA A 285 5.18 5.07 2.36
C ALA A 285 6.63 5.33 1.94
N ALA A 286 6.80 6.15 0.89
CA ALA A 286 8.09 6.64 0.41
C ALA A 286 8.87 7.38 1.51
N SER A 287 8.20 8.27 2.25
CA SER A 287 8.81 9.01 3.36
C SER A 287 9.27 8.12 4.53
N ILE A 288 8.52 7.07 4.88
CA ILE A 288 8.88 6.11 5.94
C ILE A 288 10.05 5.21 5.50
N ALA A 289 10.12 4.89 4.21
CA ALA A 289 11.24 4.20 3.60
C ALA A 289 12.47 5.12 3.44
N ASP A 290 12.28 6.43 3.56
CA ASP A 290 13.25 7.47 3.21
C ASP A 290 13.79 7.37 1.78
N SER A 291 12.91 7.01 0.85
CA SER A 291 13.22 6.88 -0.58
C SER A 291 12.17 7.60 -1.41
N ALA A 292 12.59 8.18 -2.55
CA ALA A 292 11.68 8.72 -3.56
C ALA A 292 11.00 7.63 -4.41
N THR A 293 11.49 6.40 -4.30
CA THR A 293 10.96 5.23 -5.00
C THR A 293 10.22 4.29 -4.07
N ILE A 294 9.20 3.61 -4.60
CA ILE A 294 8.40 2.59 -3.90
C ILE A 294 8.53 1.29 -4.67
N ALA A 295 8.73 0.19 -3.92
CA ALA A 295 8.85 -1.15 -4.47
C ALA A 295 9.98 -1.33 -5.50
N ASP A 296 11.01 -0.49 -5.43
CA ASP A 296 12.28 -0.70 -6.15
C ASP A 296 12.98 -1.97 -5.63
N ASN A 297 13.79 -2.64 -6.46
CA ASN A 297 14.65 -3.78 -6.11
C ASN A 297 13.99 -4.89 -5.24
N VAL A 298 12.72 -5.22 -5.50
CA VAL A 298 11.94 -6.20 -4.71
C VAL A 298 12.31 -7.68 -4.95
N LYS A 299 13.39 -7.96 -5.69
CA LYS A 299 13.97 -9.30 -5.96
C LYS A 299 12.91 -10.37 -6.28
N ASP A 300 13.10 -11.60 -5.80
CA ASP A 300 12.24 -12.76 -6.06
C ASP A 300 10.84 -12.68 -5.40
N TYR A 301 10.62 -11.72 -4.48
CA TYR A 301 9.37 -11.61 -3.73
C TYR A 301 8.25 -10.92 -4.53
N ALA A 302 8.61 -10.13 -5.54
CA ALA A 302 7.65 -9.31 -6.28
C ALA A 302 8.19 -8.80 -7.63
N LYS A 303 8.76 -9.67 -8.48
CA LYS A 303 9.39 -9.36 -9.79
C LYS A 303 8.58 -8.52 -10.81
N ARG A 304 7.36 -8.07 -10.48
CA ARG A 304 6.45 -7.30 -11.35
C ARG A 304 5.61 -6.26 -10.62
N VAL A 305 5.90 -5.98 -9.35
CA VAL A 305 5.30 -4.79 -8.74
C VAL A 305 5.88 -3.59 -9.48
N ARG A 306 4.99 -2.72 -9.96
CA ARG A 306 5.40 -1.51 -10.65
C ARG A 306 6.12 -0.64 -9.63
N GLU A 307 7.40 -0.38 -9.90
CA GLU A 307 8.15 0.63 -9.18
C GLU A 307 7.47 1.99 -9.40
N LYS A 308 7.22 2.68 -8.29
CA LYS A 308 6.79 4.08 -8.33
C LYS A 308 8.00 4.97 -8.09
N ASP A 309 8.10 6.06 -8.84
CA ASP A 309 9.18 7.03 -8.71
C ASP A 309 8.61 8.45 -8.69
N ALA A 310 8.91 9.19 -7.64
CA ALA A 310 8.49 10.58 -7.47
C ALA A 310 9.13 11.55 -8.50
N PHE A 311 10.25 11.17 -9.12
CA PHE A 311 10.96 11.99 -10.11
C PHE A 311 10.70 11.56 -11.55
N ARG A 312 9.70 10.69 -11.78
CA ARG A 312 9.37 10.31 -13.15
C ARG A 312 8.84 11.54 -13.91
N ASP A 313 9.43 11.80 -15.08
CA ASP A 313 9.04 12.88 -16.00
C ASP A 313 7.67 12.61 -16.65
N GLU A 314 6.60 12.65 -15.85
CA GLU A 314 5.23 12.56 -16.31
C GLU A 314 4.59 13.96 -16.34
N VAL A 315 4.03 14.34 -17.49
CA VAL A 315 3.22 15.56 -17.63
C VAL A 315 1.77 15.20 -17.31
N TYR A 316 1.09 16.08 -16.57
CA TYR A 316 -0.30 15.90 -16.18
C TYR A 316 -1.20 15.54 -17.37
N ASN A 317 -2.03 14.54 -17.15
CA ASN A 317 -3.10 14.15 -18.06
C ASN A 317 -4.41 14.03 -17.28
N ALA A 318 -5.52 14.52 -17.85
CA ALA A 318 -6.83 14.45 -17.20
C ALA A 318 -7.27 13.01 -16.85
N GLY A 319 -6.73 11.99 -17.53
CA GLY A 319 -6.92 10.59 -17.16
C GLY A 319 -6.41 10.25 -15.76
N PHE A 320 -5.39 10.93 -15.25
CA PHE A 320 -4.84 10.73 -13.91
C PHE A 320 -5.84 11.06 -12.79
N GLU A 321 -6.92 11.78 -13.09
CA GLU A 321 -8.00 12.08 -12.15
C GLU A 321 -8.97 10.90 -11.98
N THR A 322 -8.87 9.86 -12.80
CA THR A 322 -9.78 8.71 -12.75
C THR A 322 -9.24 7.60 -11.87
N ASN A 323 -10.13 6.84 -11.22
CA ASN A 323 -9.76 5.72 -10.37
C ASN A 323 -8.98 4.61 -11.11
N ALA A 324 -9.14 4.52 -12.44
CA ALA A 324 -8.39 3.59 -13.27
C ALA A 324 -6.87 3.86 -13.20
N TYR A 325 -6.48 5.10 -12.91
CA TYR A 325 -5.10 5.57 -12.82
C TYR A 325 -4.73 5.97 -11.39
N ALA A 326 -5.51 5.59 -10.37
CA ALA A 326 -5.20 5.94 -8.98
C ALA A 326 -3.84 5.39 -8.51
N ASN A 327 -3.36 4.31 -9.14
CA ASN A 327 -2.05 3.71 -8.87
C ASN A 327 -0.88 4.35 -9.66
N ILE A 328 -1.08 5.51 -10.29
CA ILE A 328 -0.01 6.24 -10.99
C ILE A 328 0.76 7.13 -10.03
N ASP A 329 2.07 7.19 -10.24
CA ASP A 329 3.08 7.85 -9.39
C ASP A 329 3.00 9.39 -9.44
N PHE A 330 2.17 9.95 -10.32
CA PHE A 330 2.07 11.39 -10.56
C PHE A 330 1.75 12.18 -9.28
N VAL A 331 0.77 11.72 -8.48
CA VAL A 331 0.43 12.40 -7.21
C VAL A 331 1.57 12.29 -6.19
N LEU A 332 2.28 11.15 -6.16
CA LEU A 332 3.50 11.00 -5.37
C LEU A 332 4.52 12.08 -5.79
N GLY A 333 4.78 12.26 -7.09
CA GLY A 333 5.67 13.31 -7.59
C GLY A 333 5.25 14.72 -7.18
N VAL A 334 3.95 15.05 -7.30
CA VAL A 334 3.39 16.36 -6.89
C VAL A 334 3.63 16.63 -5.40
N LEU A 335 3.39 15.63 -4.55
CA LEU A 335 3.61 15.74 -3.11
C LEU A 335 5.10 15.76 -2.75
N TRP A 336 5.93 15.06 -3.52
CA TRP A 336 7.38 15.01 -3.30
C TRP A 336 8.05 16.36 -3.52
N GLN A 337 7.55 17.19 -4.45
CA GLN A 337 8.02 18.58 -4.59
C GLN A 337 7.91 19.39 -3.29
N VAL A 338 6.93 19.08 -2.42
CA VAL A 338 6.81 19.71 -1.10
C VAL A 338 7.94 19.25 -0.17
N ARG A 339 8.33 17.97 -0.24
CA ARG A 339 9.46 17.43 0.52
C ARG A 339 10.80 18.01 0.09
N GLU A 340 10.98 18.28 -1.20
CA GLU A 340 12.21 18.89 -1.73
C GLU A 340 12.41 20.33 -1.27
N LEU A 341 11.36 21.05 -0.89
CA LEU A 341 11.50 22.36 -0.23
C LEU A 341 12.16 22.25 1.14
N ASP A 342 11.68 21.31 1.95
CA ASP A 342 12.10 21.11 3.33
C ASP A 342 11.61 19.77 3.87
N LYS A 343 12.49 18.76 3.80
CA LYS A 343 12.19 17.39 4.22
C LYS A 343 11.53 17.33 5.60
N GLU A 344 12.10 18.03 6.59
CA GLU A 344 11.62 17.95 7.98
C GLU A 344 10.21 18.49 8.18
N SER A 345 9.87 19.65 7.60
CA SER A 345 8.56 20.28 7.79
C SER A 345 7.48 19.76 6.82
N SER A 346 7.89 19.20 5.68
CA SER A 346 6.99 18.70 4.64
C SER A 346 6.02 17.63 5.12
N HIS A 347 6.43 16.76 6.06
CA HIS A 347 5.61 15.63 6.49
C HIS A 347 4.36 16.10 7.25
N GLY A 348 4.50 17.08 8.14
CA GLY A 348 3.39 17.70 8.84
C GLY A 348 2.50 18.52 7.87
N LEU A 349 3.12 19.26 6.95
CA LEU A 349 2.40 20.02 5.93
C LEU A 349 1.53 19.11 5.05
N VAL A 350 2.11 18.08 4.44
CA VAL A 350 1.38 17.13 3.58
C VAL A 350 0.33 16.38 4.38
N TYR A 351 0.61 16.03 5.65
CA TYR A 351 -0.41 15.45 6.51
C TYR A 351 -1.61 16.40 6.65
N ASP A 352 -1.38 17.68 6.91
CA ASP A 352 -2.43 18.68 7.11
C ASP A 352 -3.19 19.06 5.83
N VAL A 353 -2.64 18.77 4.64
CA VAL A 353 -3.37 18.91 3.37
C VAL A 353 -4.69 18.13 3.41
N ARG A 354 -4.70 16.92 4.00
CA ARG A 354 -5.90 16.06 4.09
C ARG A 354 -7.10 16.75 4.72
N LYS A 355 -6.89 17.74 5.60
CA LYS A 355 -7.97 18.50 6.27
C LYS A 355 -8.74 19.42 5.32
N ASN A 356 -8.20 19.66 4.12
CA ASN A 356 -8.76 20.57 3.13
C ASN A 356 -9.26 19.88 1.86
N ILE A 357 -9.17 18.55 1.81
CA ILE A 357 -9.57 17.73 0.68
C ILE A 357 -10.47 16.58 1.16
N THR A 358 -11.08 15.87 0.22
CA THR A 358 -11.90 14.69 0.48
C THR A 358 -11.46 13.54 -0.42
N SER A 359 -12.00 12.33 -0.22
CA SER A 359 -11.73 11.20 -1.11
C SER A 359 -12.16 11.43 -2.56
N SER A 360 -12.96 12.46 -2.87
CA SER A 360 -13.38 12.84 -4.22
C SER A 360 -12.62 14.04 -4.80
N SER A 361 -11.62 14.56 -4.09
CA SER A 361 -10.82 15.70 -4.54
C SER A 361 -10.00 15.35 -5.77
N ASN A 362 -9.87 16.31 -6.68
CA ASN A 362 -9.03 16.20 -7.88
C ASN A 362 -7.61 16.72 -7.62
N ILE A 363 -6.67 16.30 -8.47
CA ILE A 363 -5.25 16.66 -8.42
C ILE A 363 -5.10 18.15 -8.76
N ARG A 364 -5.60 18.57 -9.93
CA ARG A 364 -5.29 19.92 -10.46
C ARG A 364 -5.86 21.08 -9.63
N GLY A 365 -7.04 20.93 -9.08
CA GLY A 365 -7.75 21.96 -8.34
C GLY A 365 -7.57 21.82 -6.84
N ASP A 366 -8.15 20.77 -6.27
CA ASP A 366 -8.32 20.65 -4.83
C ASP A 366 -7.01 20.36 -4.10
N LEU A 367 -6.22 19.41 -4.62
CA LEU A 367 -4.94 19.04 -4.03
C LEU A 367 -3.95 20.22 -4.08
N LEU A 368 -3.71 20.82 -5.25
CA LEU A 368 -2.77 21.94 -5.38
C LEU A 368 -3.16 23.15 -4.53
N LYS A 369 -4.44 23.52 -4.55
CA LYS A 369 -4.95 24.62 -3.73
C LYS A 369 -4.71 24.35 -2.25
N SER A 370 -4.90 23.10 -1.81
CA SER A 370 -4.70 22.70 -0.43
C SER A 370 -3.23 22.69 -0.03
N ILE A 371 -2.34 22.20 -0.89
CA ILE A 371 -0.87 22.27 -0.68
C ILE A 371 -0.42 23.72 -0.54
N LEU A 372 -0.81 24.59 -1.48
CA LEU A 372 -0.42 26.01 -1.44
C LEU A 372 -1.02 26.74 -0.23
N LYS A 373 -2.21 26.35 0.21
CA LYS A 373 -2.87 26.88 1.41
C LYS A 373 -2.11 26.48 2.67
N GLU A 374 -1.70 25.22 2.80
CA GLU A 374 -0.93 24.77 3.97
C GLU A 374 0.50 25.31 3.93
N CYS A 375 1.16 25.34 2.77
CA CYS A 375 2.48 25.96 2.65
C CYS A 375 2.48 27.44 3.04
N ARG A 376 1.39 28.18 2.78
CA ARG A 376 1.26 29.57 3.25
C ARG A 376 1.39 29.68 4.79
N LYS A 377 0.96 28.65 5.53
CA LYS A 377 0.97 28.63 6.99
C LYS A 377 2.24 28.03 7.58
N SER A 378 2.76 26.96 6.97
CA SER A 378 3.77 26.11 7.60
C SER A 378 5.13 26.08 6.89
N CYS A 379 5.24 26.56 5.64
CA CYS A 379 6.54 26.62 4.95
C CYS A 379 7.46 27.65 5.63
N LYS A 380 8.77 27.39 5.60
CA LYS A 380 9.82 28.27 6.15
C LYS A 380 9.80 29.64 5.50
N SER A 381 9.61 29.71 4.18
CA SER A 381 9.51 30.95 3.40
C SER A 381 8.23 30.97 2.57
N PRO A 382 7.05 31.27 3.16
CA PRO A 382 5.74 31.04 2.53
C PRO A 382 5.56 31.60 1.12
N LEU A 383 6.10 32.78 0.81
CA LEU A 383 6.01 33.35 -0.53
C LEU A 383 6.93 32.64 -1.52
N ARG A 384 8.22 32.50 -1.18
CA ARG A 384 9.24 31.89 -2.04
C ARG A 384 8.91 30.43 -2.31
N ASP A 385 8.58 29.67 -1.27
CA ASP A 385 8.34 28.23 -1.36
C ASP A 385 7.08 27.93 -2.20
N ARG A 386 6.04 28.76 -2.08
CA ARG A 386 4.86 28.67 -2.94
C ARG A 386 5.17 28.99 -4.41
N ILE A 387 6.04 29.96 -4.68
CA ILE A 387 6.50 30.26 -6.05
C ILE A 387 7.28 29.08 -6.62
N ASN A 388 8.18 28.49 -5.83
CA ASN A 388 8.94 27.30 -6.23
C ASN A 388 8.00 26.13 -6.56
N LEU A 389 7.00 25.85 -5.70
CA LEU A 389 5.99 24.82 -5.97
C LEU A 389 5.19 25.12 -7.23
N LEU A 390 4.74 26.36 -7.43
CA LEU A 390 4.00 26.74 -8.64
C LEU A 390 4.84 26.53 -9.90
N ASN A 391 6.13 26.84 -9.87
CA ASN A 391 7.03 26.60 -11.00
C ASN A 391 7.21 25.09 -11.26
N ALA A 392 7.46 24.29 -10.22
CA ALA A 392 7.56 22.85 -10.36
C ALA A 392 6.26 22.23 -10.91
N TYR A 393 5.11 22.66 -10.39
CA TYR A 393 3.80 22.19 -10.88
C TYR A 393 3.51 22.64 -12.31
N HIS A 394 3.97 23.83 -12.70
CA HIS A 394 3.89 24.28 -14.09
C HIS A 394 4.70 23.37 -15.03
N GLU A 395 5.90 22.96 -14.63
CA GLU A 395 6.73 22.00 -15.40
C GLU A 395 6.06 20.62 -15.49
N MET A 396 5.31 20.21 -14.46
CA MET A 396 4.47 19.01 -14.47
C MET A 396 3.14 19.18 -15.24
N GLY A 397 2.86 20.34 -15.82
CA GLY A 397 1.67 20.61 -16.64
C GLY A 397 0.37 20.90 -15.88
N LEU A 398 0.45 21.33 -14.62
CA LEU A 398 -0.69 21.57 -13.73
C LEU A 398 -1.24 23.01 -13.74
#